data_AF-A0A9E0ZMR0-F1
#
_entry.id   AF-A0A9E0ZMR0-F1
#
_cell.length_a   1.000
_cell.length_b   1.000
_cell.length_c   1.000
_cell.angle_alpha   90.00
_cell.angle_beta   90.00
_cell.angle_gamma   90.00
#
_symmetry.space_group_name_H-M   'P 1'
#
loop_
_entity.id
_entity.type
_entity.pdbx_description
1 polymer ?
#
loop_
_entity_poly.entity_id
_entity_poly.type
_entity_poly.pdbx_seq_one_letter_code
_entity_poly.pdbx_strand_id
1 'polypeptide(L)'
;MESPKPYIFTDNNPNTMEDYAKSVRRLAKPVKRVDVVLDTDMFNEVDDQFALAYLLQSEEKLNLKAICAAPFFNHHSESPKDGMEKSYDEIFKILRLLKRQEYENVVYKGADDFLIERKEAIDSPAVREIIRLSENYDEENPLYIIGIAAATNIASALLLCPELKNRVFIVWLGGLGFDWHDNKSFNAGQDVEAARVVLSSGAPVVLLPGRGVLDHFSTTGPELRYWLQGKNAFCDHIIEKTERESQICNGEKCWSRPISDVAAVAWLLDGNFMLDRLEHSPKFFYSK
;
A
#
# COMPACT_ATOMS: atom_id res chain seq x y z
N MET A 1 3.65 -47.99 29.84
CA MET A 1 2.63 -46.93 29.81
C MET A 1 2.89 -46.12 28.55
N GLU A 2 2.09 -46.35 27.52
CA GLU A 2 2.11 -45.48 26.33
C GLU A 2 1.72 -44.07 26.77
N SER A 3 2.52 -43.08 26.39
CA SER A 3 2.18 -41.68 26.57
C SER A 3 0.82 -41.42 25.91
N PRO A 4 -0.16 -40.83 26.61
CA PRO A 4 -1.43 -40.49 25.98
C PRO A 4 -1.13 -39.62 24.76
N LYS A 5 -1.61 -40.07 23.58
CA LYS A 5 -1.47 -39.33 22.33
C LYS A 5 -1.89 -37.88 22.61
N PRO A 6 -1.03 -36.88 22.38
CA PRO A 6 -1.42 -35.49 22.59
C PRO A 6 -2.64 -35.26 21.70
N TYR A 7 -3.65 -34.57 22.24
CA TYR A 7 -4.84 -34.15 21.51
C TYR A 7 -4.42 -33.64 20.12
N ILE A 8 -4.64 -34.46 19.09
CA ILE A 8 -4.46 -34.01 17.71
C ILE A 8 -5.72 -33.20 17.43
N PHE A 9 -5.69 -31.93 17.80
CA PHE A 9 -6.52 -30.94 17.14
C PHE A 9 -6.03 -30.90 15.71
N THR A 10 -6.63 -31.72 14.84
CA THR A 10 -6.56 -31.45 13.41
C THR A 10 -7.50 -30.27 13.19
N ASP A 11 -6.99 -29.05 13.35
CA ASP A 11 -7.49 -28.00 12.48
C ASP A 11 -7.28 -28.53 11.06
N ASN A 12 -8.23 -28.39 10.14
CA ASN A 12 -8.09 -28.88 8.75
C ASN A 12 -7.06 -28.04 7.97
N ASN A 13 -5.96 -27.69 8.63
CA ASN A 13 -4.90 -26.83 8.22
C ASN A 13 -3.83 -27.71 7.55
N PRO A 14 -3.67 -27.59 6.23
CA PRO A 14 -2.73 -28.42 5.49
C PRO A 14 -1.27 -28.01 5.75
N ASN A 15 -1.02 -26.88 6.43
CA ASN A 15 0.32 -26.34 6.63
C ASN A 15 1.07 -27.12 7.70
N THR A 16 2.29 -27.52 7.35
CA THR A 16 3.26 -28.11 8.26
C THR A 16 3.99 -27.04 9.08
N MET A 17 4.71 -27.45 10.12
CA MET A 17 5.61 -26.54 10.86
C MET A 17 6.70 -25.93 9.95
N GLU A 18 7.10 -26.65 8.90
CA GLU A 18 8.07 -26.17 7.92
C GLU A 18 7.47 -25.05 7.04
N ASP A 19 6.20 -25.17 6.65
CA ASP A 19 5.48 -24.13 5.92
C ASP A 19 5.37 -22.84 6.75
N TYR A 20 5.11 -22.96 8.06
CA TYR A 20 5.11 -21.82 8.96
C TYR A 20 6.49 -21.19 9.11
N ALA A 21 7.52 -22.00 9.32
CA ALA A 21 8.89 -21.51 9.43
C ALA A 21 9.33 -20.78 8.15
N LYS A 22 8.98 -21.33 6.98
CA LYS A 22 9.20 -20.70 5.67
C LYS A 22 8.46 -19.36 5.57
N SER A 23 7.19 -19.31 5.95
CA SER A 23 6.39 -18.08 5.93
C SER A 23 6.99 -16.98 6.82
N VAL A 24 7.41 -17.33 8.03
CA VAL A 24 8.06 -16.38 8.97
C VAL A 24 9.36 -15.83 8.40
N ARG A 25 10.19 -16.67 7.78
CA ARG A 25 11.44 -16.20 7.13
C ARG A 25 11.16 -15.23 5.99
N ARG A 26 10.13 -15.51 5.19
CA ARG A 26 9.71 -14.64 4.06
C ARG A 26 9.14 -13.29 4.50
N LEU A 27 8.74 -13.15 5.78
CA LEU A 27 8.24 -11.89 6.36
C LEU A 27 9.34 -10.99 6.93
N ALA A 28 10.61 -11.41 6.86
CA ALA A 28 11.72 -10.59 7.35
C ALA A 28 11.84 -9.28 6.57
N LYS A 29 12.13 -8.19 7.30
CA LYS A 29 12.47 -6.89 6.69
C LYS A 29 13.69 -7.00 5.77
N PRO A 30 13.72 -6.24 4.66
CA PRO A 30 14.89 -6.20 3.81
C PRO A 30 16.08 -5.58 4.55
N VAL A 31 17.26 -6.20 4.40
CA VAL A 31 18.52 -5.70 4.99
C VAL A 31 19.37 -4.93 3.97
N LYS A 32 19.15 -5.21 2.68
CA LYS A 32 19.87 -4.62 1.55
C LYS A 32 18.94 -3.65 0.82
N ARG A 33 19.51 -2.92 -0.14
CA ARG A 33 18.74 -2.13 -1.09
C ARG A 33 17.79 -3.06 -1.86
N VAL A 34 16.53 -2.67 -1.99
CA VAL A 34 15.49 -3.47 -2.67
C VAL A 34 14.80 -2.70 -3.77
N ASP A 35 14.30 -3.46 -4.75
CA ASP A 35 13.51 -2.94 -5.85
C ASP A 35 12.03 -2.89 -5.44
N VAL A 36 11.38 -1.76 -5.71
CA VAL A 36 10.00 -1.51 -5.26
C VAL A 36 9.07 -1.06 -6.39
N VAL A 37 7.79 -1.42 -6.27
CA VAL A 37 6.67 -0.85 -7.03
C VAL A 37 5.79 -0.07 -6.06
N LEU A 38 5.35 1.12 -6.45
CA LEU A 38 4.37 1.91 -5.70
C LEU A 38 3.00 1.78 -6.36
N ASP A 39 2.01 1.25 -5.64
CA ASP A 39 0.60 1.17 -6.06
C ASP A 39 -0.21 2.17 -5.23
N THR A 40 -0.69 3.24 -5.87
CA THR A 40 -1.11 4.49 -5.22
C THR A 40 -2.34 5.09 -5.89
N ASP A 41 -3.23 5.67 -5.10
CA ASP A 41 -4.35 6.48 -5.53
C ASP A 41 -4.04 7.96 -5.33
N MET A 42 -2.85 8.38 -5.76
CA MET A 42 -2.24 9.72 -5.66
C MET A 42 -3.19 10.94 -5.62
N PHE A 43 -4.29 10.97 -6.37
CA PHE A 43 -5.20 12.12 -6.36
C PHE A 43 -6.24 12.11 -5.23
N ASN A 44 -6.45 10.97 -4.57
CA ASN A 44 -7.47 10.73 -3.56
C ASN A 44 -7.40 11.75 -2.41
N GLU A 45 -6.23 11.92 -1.78
CA GLU A 45 -6.00 12.95 -0.76
C GLU A 45 -4.59 13.58 -0.87
N VAL A 46 -3.77 13.49 0.18
CA VAL A 46 -2.52 14.25 0.36
C VAL A 46 -1.33 13.40 0.77
N ASP A 47 -1.54 12.22 1.35
CA ASP A 47 -0.48 11.42 1.96
C ASP A 47 0.31 10.59 0.95
N ASP A 48 -0.28 10.16 -0.16
CA ASP A 48 0.42 9.55 -1.29
C ASP A 48 1.56 10.43 -1.84
N GLN A 49 1.35 11.75 -1.92
CA GLN A 49 2.38 12.68 -2.39
C GLN A 49 3.57 12.72 -1.46
N PHE A 50 3.33 12.71 -0.14
CA PHE A 50 4.39 12.63 0.84
C PHE A 50 5.11 11.29 0.74
N ALA A 51 4.38 10.18 0.55
CA ALA A 51 4.95 8.85 0.39
C ALA A 51 5.88 8.77 -0.84
N LEU A 52 5.44 9.27 -2.02
CA LEU A 52 6.29 9.30 -3.21
C LEU A 52 7.53 10.19 -3.02
N ALA A 53 7.37 11.38 -2.43
CA ALA A 53 8.50 12.27 -2.16
C ALA A 53 9.52 11.61 -1.21
N TYR A 54 9.04 10.95 -0.16
CA TYR A 54 9.87 10.25 0.81
C TYR A 54 10.57 9.04 0.18
N LEU A 55 9.85 8.28 -0.65
CA LEU A 55 10.38 7.14 -1.40
C LEU A 55 11.53 7.56 -2.33
N LEU A 56 11.33 8.62 -3.11
CA LEU A 56 12.34 9.13 -4.04
C LEU A 56 13.56 9.75 -3.33
N GLN A 57 13.39 10.20 -2.08
CA GLN A 57 14.50 10.67 -1.25
C GLN A 57 15.25 9.51 -0.56
N SER A 58 14.70 8.30 -0.57
CA SER A 58 15.24 7.10 0.06
C SER A 58 15.96 6.16 -0.93
N GLU A 59 16.52 6.73 -2.01
CA GLU A 59 17.09 5.97 -3.14
C GLU A 59 18.28 5.08 -2.77
N GLU A 60 18.95 5.40 -1.65
CA GLU A 60 20.02 4.59 -1.03
C GLU A 60 19.56 3.19 -0.60
N LYS A 61 18.27 3.04 -0.25
CA LYS A 61 17.66 1.80 0.23
C LYS A 61 16.58 1.26 -0.70
N LEU A 62 15.88 2.13 -1.42
CA LEU A 62 14.74 1.75 -2.25
C LEU A 62 15.00 2.15 -3.70
N ASN A 63 14.75 1.23 -4.62
CA ASN A 63 14.93 1.46 -6.06
C ASN A 63 13.58 1.32 -6.76
N LEU A 64 12.95 2.46 -7.04
CA LEU A 64 11.62 2.51 -7.63
C LEU A 64 11.63 2.02 -9.08
N LYS A 65 10.83 1.00 -9.37
CA LYS A 65 10.70 0.36 -10.69
C LYS A 65 9.46 0.76 -11.44
N ALA A 66 8.36 0.99 -10.74
CA ALA A 66 7.09 1.38 -11.34
C ALA A 66 6.22 2.14 -10.33
N ILE A 67 5.42 3.06 -10.85
CA ILE A 67 4.32 3.72 -10.15
C ILE A 67 3.02 3.32 -10.84
N CYS A 68 2.14 2.66 -10.11
CA CYS A 68 0.86 2.14 -10.57
C CYS A 68 -0.25 3.01 -10.00
N ALA A 69 -1.03 3.65 -10.88
CA ALA A 69 -2.21 4.40 -10.46
C ALA A 69 -3.36 3.43 -10.17
N ALA A 70 -3.81 3.35 -8.92
CA ALA A 70 -4.91 2.50 -8.50
C ALA A 70 -6.26 3.24 -8.61
N PRO A 71 -7.37 2.51 -8.82
CA PRO A 71 -8.70 3.10 -8.76
C PRO A 71 -9.05 3.52 -7.34
N PHE A 72 -9.76 4.63 -7.22
CA PHE A 72 -10.42 5.05 -5.99
C PHE A 72 -11.74 5.74 -6.34
N PHE A 73 -12.69 5.73 -5.41
CA PHE A 73 -13.96 6.41 -5.56
C PHE A 73 -14.37 7.13 -4.29
N ASN A 74 -14.40 8.46 -4.35
CA ASN A 74 -14.95 9.33 -3.32
C ASN A 74 -15.41 10.66 -3.93
N HIS A 75 -15.60 11.69 -3.10
CA HIS A 75 -15.99 13.04 -3.52
C HIS A 75 -15.03 13.77 -4.50
N HIS A 76 -13.81 13.28 -4.73
CA HIS A 76 -12.86 13.81 -5.71
C HIS A 76 -12.98 13.18 -7.10
N SER A 77 -13.83 12.16 -7.26
CA SER A 77 -13.93 11.35 -8.48
C SER A 77 -15.38 11.03 -8.87
N GLU A 78 -15.65 10.85 -10.16
CA GLU A 78 -16.98 10.45 -10.65
C GLU A 78 -17.16 8.92 -10.73
N SER A 79 -16.06 8.17 -10.76
CA SER A 79 -16.02 6.70 -10.84
C SER A 79 -14.64 6.18 -10.42
N PRO A 80 -14.46 4.86 -10.17
CA PRO A 80 -13.15 4.26 -9.92
C PRO A 80 -12.13 4.55 -11.03
N LYS A 81 -12.59 4.50 -12.29
CA LYS A 81 -11.79 4.87 -13.46
C LYS A 81 -11.33 6.32 -13.42
N ASP A 82 -12.26 7.25 -13.17
CA ASP A 82 -11.94 8.68 -13.10
C ASP A 82 -10.94 8.96 -11.97
N GLY A 83 -11.09 8.30 -10.82
CA GLY A 83 -10.10 8.34 -9.75
C GLY A 83 -8.72 7.86 -10.21
N MET A 84 -8.64 6.69 -10.85
CA MET A 84 -7.38 6.17 -11.41
C MET A 84 -6.74 7.14 -12.42
N GLU A 85 -7.51 7.72 -13.34
CA GLU A 85 -6.98 8.63 -14.35
C GLU A 85 -6.49 9.95 -13.75
N LYS A 86 -7.19 10.48 -12.74
CA LYS A 86 -6.73 11.65 -11.98
C LYS A 86 -5.46 11.35 -11.19
N SER A 87 -5.36 10.18 -10.56
CA SER A 87 -4.14 9.74 -9.88
C SER A 87 -2.98 9.60 -10.85
N TYR A 88 -3.21 9.02 -12.03
CA TYR A 88 -2.22 8.93 -13.09
C TYR A 88 -1.67 10.31 -13.45
N ASP A 89 -2.53 11.30 -13.72
CA ASP A 89 -2.10 12.66 -14.06
C ASP A 89 -1.40 13.38 -12.89
N GLU A 90 -1.87 13.18 -11.65
CA GLU A 90 -1.27 13.76 -10.45
C GLU A 90 0.15 13.23 -10.24
N ILE A 91 0.42 11.94 -10.50
CA ILE A 91 1.79 11.38 -10.42
C ILE A 91 2.75 12.18 -11.29
N PHE A 92 2.42 12.47 -12.56
CA PHE A 92 3.30 13.27 -13.44
C PHE A 92 3.54 14.67 -12.89
N LYS A 93 2.50 15.32 -12.38
CA LYS A 93 2.62 16.66 -11.78
C LYS A 93 3.56 16.63 -10.57
N ILE A 94 3.43 15.64 -9.68
CA ILE A 94 4.28 15.51 -8.50
C ILE A 94 5.72 15.20 -8.87
N LEU A 95 5.97 14.29 -9.83
CA LEU A 95 7.32 14.02 -10.35
C LEU A 95 7.99 15.29 -10.91
N ARG A 96 7.24 16.14 -11.62
CA ARG A 96 7.77 17.43 -12.12
C ARG A 96 8.09 18.40 -10.99
N LEU A 97 7.22 18.51 -9.97
CA LEU A 97 7.47 19.36 -8.80
C LEU A 97 8.69 18.90 -8.00
N LEU A 98 8.91 17.59 -7.92
CA LEU A 98 10.08 16.97 -7.29
C LEU A 98 11.34 16.99 -8.16
N LYS A 99 11.24 17.41 -9.42
CA LYS A 99 12.32 17.36 -10.43
C LYS A 99 12.87 15.94 -10.58
N ARG A 100 11.97 14.99 -10.82
CA ARG A 100 12.22 13.55 -10.96
C ARG A 100 11.53 12.97 -12.20
N GLN A 101 11.55 13.72 -13.29
CA GLN A 101 10.87 13.34 -14.54
C GLN A 101 11.43 12.07 -15.19
N GLU A 102 12.62 11.61 -14.80
CA GLU A 102 13.17 10.33 -15.21
C GLU A 102 12.30 9.13 -14.84
N TYR A 103 11.36 9.27 -13.90
CA TYR A 103 10.39 8.23 -13.55
C TYR A 103 9.07 8.31 -14.34
N GLU A 104 8.87 9.33 -15.19
CA GLU A 104 7.64 9.47 -15.99
C GLU A 104 7.41 8.28 -16.95
N ASN A 105 8.48 7.59 -17.36
CA ASN A 105 8.42 6.41 -18.24
C ASN A 105 8.03 5.12 -17.53
N VAL A 106 7.95 5.11 -16.21
CA VAL A 106 7.55 3.96 -15.39
C VAL A 106 6.25 4.21 -14.62
N VAL A 107 5.41 5.11 -15.13
CA VAL A 107 4.05 5.35 -14.61
C VAL A 107 3.03 4.60 -15.45
N TYR A 108 2.15 3.83 -14.80
CA TYR A 108 1.20 2.95 -15.47
C TYR A 108 -0.22 3.16 -14.96
N LYS A 109 -1.19 3.23 -15.89
CA LYS A 109 -2.62 3.20 -15.57
C LYS A 109 -3.02 1.84 -15.01
N GLY A 110 -3.77 1.83 -13.92
CA GLY A 110 -4.30 0.62 -13.30
C GLY A 110 -5.66 0.20 -13.80
N ALA A 111 -6.30 -0.67 -13.02
CA ALA A 111 -7.67 -1.11 -13.23
C ALA A 111 -8.64 0.07 -13.31
N ASP A 112 -9.66 -0.05 -14.15
CA ASP A 112 -10.69 0.98 -14.35
C ASP A 112 -11.95 0.77 -13.51
N ASP A 113 -11.95 -0.22 -12.63
CA ASP A 113 -13.06 -0.63 -11.78
C ASP A 113 -12.54 -1.42 -10.57
N PHE A 114 -13.39 -1.76 -9.61
CA PHE A 114 -13.06 -2.64 -8.49
C PHE A 114 -13.41 -4.11 -8.79
N LEU A 115 -12.68 -5.04 -8.18
CA LEU A 115 -12.95 -6.48 -8.28
C LEU A 115 -14.31 -6.85 -7.70
N ILE A 116 -14.80 -6.14 -6.67
CA ILE A 116 -16.12 -6.41 -6.09
C ILE A 116 -17.26 -6.31 -7.11
N GLU A 117 -17.13 -5.40 -8.09
CA GLU A 117 -18.11 -5.22 -9.16
C GLU A 117 -17.91 -6.23 -10.30
N ARG A 118 -16.65 -6.48 -10.68
CA ARG A 118 -16.30 -7.35 -11.82
C ARG A 118 -16.32 -8.85 -11.50
N LYS A 119 -16.04 -9.22 -10.25
CA LYS A 119 -15.88 -10.59 -9.72
C LYS A 119 -14.76 -11.42 -10.36
N GLU A 120 -13.94 -10.81 -11.21
CA GLU A 120 -12.82 -11.41 -11.93
C GLU A 120 -11.68 -10.40 -12.00
N ALA A 121 -10.46 -10.88 -12.25
CA ALA A 121 -9.28 -10.04 -12.38
C ALA A 121 -9.44 -8.97 -13.47
N ILE A 122 -8.93 -7.77 -13.22
CA ILE A 122 -8.96 -6.68 -14.19
C ILE A 122 -7.56 -6.51 -14.78
N ASP A 123 -7.44 -6.82 -16.06
CA ASP A 123 -6.19 -6.62 -16.80
C ASP A 123 -5.97 -5.13 -17.12
N SER A 124 -4.76 -4.63 -16.87
CA SER A 124 -4.39 -3.22 -17.07
C SER A 124 -2.89 -3.06 -17.28
N PRO A 125 -2.42 -1.90 -17.80
CA PRO A 125 -0.98 -1.63 -17.92
C PRO A 125 -0.20 -1.83 -16.61
N ALA A 126 -0.71 -1.36 -15.48
CA ALA A 126 -0.07 -1.54 -14.17
C ALA A 126 0.01 -3.02 -13.76
N VAL A 127 -1.09 -3.78 -13.96
CA VAL A 127 -1.16 -5.20 -13.61
C VAL A 127 -0.16 -6.02 -14.43
N ARG A 128 -0.09 -5.78 -15.73
CA ARG A 128 0.88 -6.42 -16.63
C ARG A 128 2.31 -6.07 -16.25
N GLU A 129 2.56 -4.83 -15.84
CA GLU A 129 3.90 -4.40 -15.44
C GLU A 129 4.34 -5.04 -14.13
N ILE A 130 3.47 -5.14 -13.12
CA ILE A 130 3.75 -5.88 -11.87
C ILE A 130 4.16 -7.32 -12.20
N ILE A 131 3.39 -8.00 -13.04
CA ILE A 131 3.69 -9.38 -13.46
C ILE A 131 5.04 -9.42 -14.18
N ARG A 132 5.27 -8.58 -15.18
CA ARG A 132 6.50 -8.52 -15.98
C ARG A 132 7.73 -8.26 -15.14
N LEU A 133 7.68 -7.28 -14.23
CA LEU A 133 8.80 -6.98 -13.34
C LEU A 133 9.11 -8.19 -12.46
N SER A 134 8.08 -8.82 -11.88
CA SER A 134 8.23 -9.94 -10.95
C SER A 134 8.96 -11.16 -11.52
N GLU A 135 9.02 -11.33 -12.86
CA GLU A 135 9.68 -12.47 -13.51
C GLU A 135 11.17 -12.59 -13.19
N ASN A 136 11.80 -11.51 -12.73
CA ASN A 136 13.21 -11.46 -12.35
C ASN A 136 13.45 -11.68 -10.84
N TYR A 137 12.41 -12.05 -10.09
CA TYR A 137 12.43 -12.15 -8.63
C TYR A 137 11.95 -13.52 -8.16
N ASP A 138 12.27 -13.85 -6.92
CA ASP A 138 11.96 -15.12 -6.28
C ASP A 138 11.69 -14.93 -4.78
N GLU A 139 11.63 -16.04 -4.03
CA GLU A 139 11.30 -16.00 -2.60
C GLU A 139 12.42 -15.40 -1.73
N GLU A 140 13.68 -15.47 -2.18
CA GLU A 140 14.84 -14.96 -1.44
C GLU A 140 15.17 -13.51 -1.79
N ASN A 141 14.84 -13.10 -3.02
CA ASN A 141 14.96 -11.75 -3.52
C ASN A 141 13.63 -11.32 -4.18
N PRO A 142 12.60 -10.96 -3.38
CA PRO A 142 11.29 -10.59 -3.91
C PRO A 142 11.24 -9.15 -4.42
N LEU A 143 10.33 -8.88 -5.34
CA LEU A 143 9.90 -7.53 -5.70
C LEU A 143 8.97 -7.00 -4.61
N TYR A 144 9.30 -5.86 -4.01
CA TYR A 144 8.45 -5.27 -2.96
C TYR A 144 7.36 -4.39 -3.61
N ILE A 145 6.11 -4.60 -3.22
CA ILE A 145 4.97 -3.80 -3.68
C ILE A 145 4.47 -3.00 -2.48
N ILE A 146 4.61 -1.68 -2.56
CA ILE A 146 4.10 -0.71 -1.60
C ILE A 146 2.69 -0.34 -2.06
N GLY A 147 1.68 -0.96 -1.47
CA GLY A 147 0.27 -0.64 -1.71
C GLY A 147 -0.23 0.37 -0.70
N ILE A 148 -0.56 1.56 -1.16
CA ILE A 148 -1.16 2.63 -0.35
C ILE A 148 -2.57 3.01 -0.82
N ALA A 149 -3.14 2.22 -1.73
CA ALA A 149 -4.48 2.35 -2.26
C ALA A 149 -5.34 1.09 -2.08
N ALA A 150 -6.53 1.07 -2.70
CA ALA A 150 -7.27 -0.17 -2.93
C ALA A 150 -6.39 -1.20 -3.67
N ALA A 151 -6.31 -2.43 -3.15
CA ALA A 151 -5.40 -3.46 -3.66
C ALA A 151 -5.80 -4.07 -5.02
N THR A 152 -6.64 -3.41 -5.80
CA THR A 152 -7.25 -3.94 -7.03
C THR A 152 -6.21 -4.34 -8.07
N ASN A 153 -5.16 -3.53 -8.26
CA ASN A 153 -4.07 -3.87 -9.18
C ASN A 153 -3.27 -5.09 -8.68
N ILE A 154 -2.90 -5.09 -7.40
CA ILE A 154 -2.13 -6.18 -6.76
C ILE A 154 -2.91 -7.50 -6.83
N ALA A 155 -4.19 -7.47 -6.45
CA ALA A 155 -5.09 -8.62 -6.49
C ALA A 155 -5.31 -9.13 -7.92
N SER A 156 -5.52 -8.23 -8.89
CA SER A 156 -5.65 -8.62 -10.30
C SER A 156 -4.37 -9.30 -10.81
N ALA A 157 -3.20 -8.80 -10.43
CA ALA A 157 -1.92 -9.43 -10.79
C ALA A 157 -1.77 -10.84 -10.19
N LEU A 158 -2.15 -11.02 -8.92
CA LEU A 158 -2.16 -12.33 -8.25
C LEU A 158 -3.14 -13.32 -8.88
N LEU A 159 -4.32 -12.85 -9.31
CA LEU A 159 -5.32 -13.68 -9.96
C LEU A 159 -4.89 -14.10 -11.37
N LEU A 160 -4.31 -13.19 -12.15
CA LEU A 160 -3.81 -13.48 -13.50
C LEU A 160 -2.52 -14.31 -13.48
N CYS A 161 -1.68 -14.16 -12.46
CA CYS A 161 -0.44 -14.91 -12.28
C CYS A 161 -0.33 -15.45 -10.84
N PRO A 162 -0.92 -16.62 -10.52
CA PRO A 162 -0.87 -17.18 -9.17
C PRO A 162 0.54 -17.45 -8.63
N GLU A 163 1.53 -17.65 -9.50
CA GLU A 163 2.94 -17.82 -9.13
C GLU A 163 3.59 -16.53 -8.62
N LEU A 164 2.97 -15.37 -8.87
CA LEU A 164 3.43 -14.06 -8.38
C LEU A 164 3.64 -14.06 -6.87
N LYS A 165 2.82 -14.82 -6.12
CA LYS A 165 2.94 -14.96 -4.66
C LYS A 165 4.31 -15.42 -4.18
N ASN A 166 5.09 -16.10 -5.03
CA ASN A 166 6.43 -16.59 -4.73
C ASN A 166 7.53 -15.58 -5.09
N ARG A 167 7.19 -14.48 -5.76
CA ARG A 167 8.15 -13.50 -6.31
C ARG A 167 8.00 -12.10 -5.73
N VAL A 168 6.95 -11.86 -4.94
CA VAL A 168 6.63 -10.53 -4.39
C VAL A 168 6.56 -10.54 -2.87
N PHE A 169 6.77 -9.35 -2.30
CA PHE A 169 6.48 -9.02 -0.92
C PHE A 169 5.56 -7.81 -0.90
N ILE A 170 4.44 -7.90 -0.19
CA ILE A 170 3.41 -6.85 -0.20
C ILE A 170 3.45 -6.08 1.12
N VAL A 171 3.63 -4.77 1.05
CA VAL A 171 3.47 -3.85 2.19
C VAL A 171 2.21 -3.04 1.90
N TRP A 172 1.12 -3.30 2.60
CA TRP A 172 -0.19 -2.76 2.22
C TRP A 172 -0.89 -2.03 3.35
N LEU A 173 -1.22 -0.76 3.13
CA LEU A 173 -2.12 0.02 3.97
C LEU A 173 -3.56 -0.28 3.57
N GLY A 174 -4.14 -1.29 4.20
CA GLY A 174 -5.38 -1.93 3.76
C GLY A 174 -6.27 -2.47 4.87
N GLY A 175 -6.16 -1.94 6.08
CA GLY A 175 -6.96 -2.42 7.21
C GLY A 175 -6.93 -1.42 8.35
N LEU A 176 -7.65 -1.71 9.43
CA LEU A 176 -7.56 -1.03 10.72
C LEU A 176 -7.01 -1.99 11.77
N GLY A 177 -6.61 -1.45 12.93
CA GLY A 177 -6.05 -2.26 14.01
C GLY A 177 -7.05 -3.32 14.45
N PHE A 178 -6.58 -4.53 14.79
CA PHE A 178 -7.49 -5.62 15.18
C PHE A 178 -8.29 -5.33 16.45
N ASP A 179 -7.79 -4.43 17.30
CA ASP A 179 -8.48 -3.97 18.50
C ASP A 179 -9.39 -2.74 18.23
N TRP A 180 -9.42 -2.24 16.99
CA TRP A 180 -10.35 -1.19 16.58
C TRP A 180 -11.78 -1.73 16.50
N HIS A 181 -12.76 -0.90 16.86
CA HIS A 181 -14.15 -1.34 17.05
C HIS A 181 -14.85 -1.80 15.76
N ASP A 182 -14.32 -1.44 14.60
CA ASP A 182 -14.70 -1.98 13.29
C ASP A 182 -13.46 -2.09 12.39
N ASN A 183 -13.63 -2.61 11.18
CA ASN A 183 -12.55 -2.67 10.19
C ASN A 183 -12.87 -1.89 8.91
N LYS A 184 -13.65 -0.80 9.01
CA LYS A 184 -14.07 0.03 7.86
C LYS A 184 -12.92 0.90 7.34
N SER A 185 -11.89 0.24 6.82
CA SER A 185 -10.77 0.88 6.13
C SER A 185 -11.23 1.47 4.80
N PHE A 186 -10.69 2.62 4.41
CA PHE A 186 -10.98 3.22 3.11
C PHE A 186 -10.47 2.32 1.98
N ASN A 187 -9.16 2.04 1.93
CA ASN A 187 -8.53 1.23 0.89
C ASN A 187 -9.12 -0.18 0.77
N ALA A 188 -9.28 -0.87 1.90
CA ALA A 188 -9.89 -2.21 1.91
C ALA A 188 -11.41 -2.17 1.66
N GLY A 189 -12.04 -1.05 2.03
CA GLY A 189 -13.46 -0.76 1.86
C GLY A 189 -13.87 -0.61 0.41
N GLN A 190 -13.03 0.05 -0.37
CA GLN A 190 -13.20 0.29 -1.80
C GLN A 190 -13.29 -1.03 -2.58
N ASP A 191 -12.42 -1.99 -2.26
CA ASP A 191 -12.37 -3.28 -2.94
C ASP A 191 -12.13 -4.46 -1.98
N VAL A 192 -13.23 -4.94 -1.42
CA VAL A 192 -13.25 -6.06 -0.46
C VAL A 192 -12.76 -7.37 -1.08
N GLU A 193 -13.06 -7.60 -2.36
CA GLU A 193 -12.60 -8.81 -3.03
C GLU A 193 -11.09 -8.77 -3.27
N ALA A 194 -10.54 -7.61 -3.63
CA ALA A 194 -9.10 -7.43 -3.71
C ALA A 194 -8.40 -7.65 -2.35
N ALA A 195 -8.96 -7.11 -1.27
CA ALA A 195 -8.45 -7.34 0.08
C ALA A 195 -8.39 -8.84 0.42
N ARG A 196 -9.45 -9.60 0.09
CA ARG A 196 -9.49 -11.05 0.30
C ARG A 196 -8.44 -11.78 -0.53
N VAL A 197 -8.29 -11.42 -1.81
CA VAL A 197 -7.29 -12.04 -2.69
C VAL A 197 -5.89 -11.84 -2.12
N VAL A 198 -5.51 -10.61 -1.76
CA VAL A 198 -4.18 -10.32 -1.20
C VAL A 198 -3.95 -11.11 0.09
N LEU A 199 -4.88 -11.05 1.05
CA LEU A 199 -4.73 -11.68 2.37
C LEU A 199 -4.77 -13.22 2.31
N SER A 200 -5.40 -13.82 1.29
CA SER A 200 -5.46 -15.27 1.09
C SER A 200 -4.45 -15.82 0.06
N SER A 201 -3.66 -14.95 -0.57
CA SER A 201 -2.76 -15.32 -1.67
C SER A 201 -1.62 -16.26 -1.27
N GLY A 202 -1.21 -16.23 0.01
CA GLY A 202 0.01 -16.88 0.49
C GLY A 202 1.31 -16.12 0.15
N ALA A 203 1.21 -14.91 -0.41
CA ALA A 203 2.34 -13.98 -0.47
C ALA A 203 2.66 -13.45 0.94
N PRO A 204 3.92 -13.07 1.23
CA PRO A 204 4.25 -12.36 2.45
C PRO A 204 3.60 -10.97 2.39
N VAL A 205 2.78 -10.66 3.40
CA VAL A 205 2.06 -9.39 3.52
C VAL A 205 2.38 -8.74 4.86
N VAL A 206 2.80 -7.50 4.83
CA VAL A 206 2.78 -6.59 5.98
C VAL A 206 1.53 -5.74 5.85
N LEU A 207 0.57 -5.98 6.73
CA LEU A 207 -0.64 -5.18 6.81
C LEU A 207 -0.37 -3.97 7.71
N LEU A 208 -0.59 -2.78 7.17
CA LEU A 208 -0.43 -1.51 7.86
C LEU A 208 -1.80 -0.95 8.26
N PRO A 209 -2.13 -0.93 9.56
CA PRO A 209 -3.45 -0.50 10.00
C PRO A 209 -3.57 1.03 9.98
N GLY A 210 -4.53 1.56 9.20
CA GLY A 210 -4.80 2.98 9.12
C GLY A 210 -5.17 3.57 10.49
N ARG A 211 -6.23 3.06 11.13
CA ARG A 211 -6.63 3.47 12.49
C ARG A 211 -6.11 2.51 13.55
N GLY A 212 -5.78 3.07 14.72
CA GLY A 212 -5.20 2.36 15.86
C GLY A 212 -3.69 2.14 15.74
N VAL A 213 -3.07 2.58 14.64
CA VAL A 213 -1.61 2.54 14.44
C VAL A 213 -1.16 3.77 13.65
N LEU A 214 -1.52 3.87 12.36
CA LEU A 214 -0.96 4.90 11.47
C LEU A 214 -1.62 6.29 11.58
N ASP A 215 -2.83 6.36 12.13
CA ASP A 215 -3.51 7.61 12.46
C ASP A 215 -2.73 8.47 13.48
N HIS A 216 -1.83 7.85 14.23
CA HIS A 216 -0.87 8.54 15.10
C HIS A 216 0.30 9.20 14.35
N PHE A 217 0.60 8.78 13.11
CA PHE A 217 1.63 9.39 12.28
C PHE A 217 1.05 10.60 11.53
N SER A 218 0.91 11.70 12.28
CA SER A 218 0.28 12.93 11.83
C SER A 218 1.26 14.10 11.76
N THR A 219 0.91 15.07 10.92
CA THR A 219 1.54 16.40 10.85
C THR A 219 0.50 17.48 11.10
N THR A 220 0.95 18.71 11.30
CA THR A 220 0.09 19.88 11.51
C THR A 220 0.42 21.01 10.54
N GLY A 221 -0.56 21.89 10.29
CA GLY A 221 -0.35 23.08 9.47
C GLY A 221 0.85 23.94 9.91
N PRO A 222 1.03 24.23 11.22
CA PRO A 222 2.22 24.91 11.72
C PRO A 222 3.54 24.17 11.45
N GLU A 223 3.60 22.85 11.62
CA GLU A 223 4.82 22.06 11.34
C GLU A 223 5.18 22.12 9.86
N LEU A 224 4.21 21.89 8.96
CA LEU A 224 4.47 21.95 7.53
C LEU A 224 4.94 23.34 7.10
N ARG A 225 4.30 24.42 7.58
CA ARG A 225 4.73 25.79 7.27
C ARG A 225 6.14 26.07 7.80
N TYR A 226 6.43 25.69 9.03
CA TYR A 226 7.74 25.94 9.63
C TYR A 226 8.87 25.21 8.89
N TRP A 227 8.68 23.94 8.55
CA TRP A 227 9.74 23.11 7.97
C TRP A 227 9.83 23.19 6.45
N LEU A 228 8.70 23.29 5.75
CA LEU A 228 8.63 23.10 4.30
C LEU A 228 8.39 24.40 3.51
N GLN A 229 7.77 25.42 4.09
CA GLN A 229 7.39 26.62 3.33
C GLN A 229 8.61 27.33 2.71
N GLY A 230 8.51 27.65 1.43
CA GLY A 230 9.53 28.32 0.63
C GLY A 230 10.77 27.47 0.33
N LYS A 231 10.79 26.17 0.68
CA LYS A 231 11.94 25.30 0.42
C LYS A 231 12.05 24.91 -1.06
N ASN A 232 10.93 24.59 -1.69
CA ASN A 232 10.82 24.31 -3.13
C ASN A 232 9.34 24.25 -3.56
N ALA A 233 9.10 24.16 -4.87
CA ALA A 233 7.76 24.14 -5.45
C ALA A 233 6.89 22.97 -4.98
N PHE A 234 7.47 21.79 -4.72
CA PHE A 234 6.72 20.66 -4.15
C PHE A 234 6.24 20.98 -2.73
N CYS A 235 7.12 21.53 -1.90
CA CYS A 235 6.81 21.88 -0.51
C CYS A 235 5.70 22.92 -0.42
N ASP A 236 5.77 23.98 -1.23
CA ASP A 236 4.72 25.01 -1.26
C ASP A 236 3.40 24.40 -1.77
N HIS A 237 3.46 23.56 -2.81
CA HIS A 237 2.30 22.88 -3.35
C HIS A 237 1.61 21.96 -2.33
N ILE A 238 2.38 21.13 -1.60
CA ILE A 238 1.80 20.16 -0.67
C ILE A 238 1.22 20.83 0.57
N ILE A 239 1.79 21.96 1.02
CA ILE A 239 1.18 22.79 2.08
C ILE A 239 -0.19 23.30 1.61
N GLU A 240 -0.26 23.93 0.43
CA GLU A 240 -1.51 24.47 -0.12
C GLU A 240 -2.57 23.37 -0.32
N LYS A 241 -2.16 22.22 -0.87
CA LYS A 241 -3.05 21.08 -1.06
C LYS A 241 -3.57 20.56 0.28
N THR A 242 -2.69 20.34 1.26
CA THR A 242 -3.08 19.82 2.57
C THR A 242 -4.01 20.78 3.32
N GLU A 243 -3.76 22.09 3.23
CA GLU A 243 -4.63 23.11 3.82
C GLU A 243 -6.01 23.13 3.16
N ARG A 244 -6.07 23.04 1.82
CA ARG A 244 -7.33 22.95 1.08
C ARG A 244 -8.11 21.70 1.46
N GLU A 245 -7.47 20.54 1.48
CA GLU A 245 -8.11 19.29 1.86
C GLU A 245 -8.58 19.31 3.31
N SER A 246 -7.81 19.93 4.22
CA SER A 246 -8.26 20.08 5.61
C SER A 246 -9.49 20.99 5.74
N GLN A 247 -9.62 22.01 4.90
CA GLN A 247 -10.81 22.89 4.90
C GLN A 247 -12.06 22.12 4.44
N ILE A 248 -11.92 21.20 3.49
CA ILE A 248 -13.02 20.36 3.01
C ILE A 248 -13.50 19.40 4.11
N CYS A 249 -12.57 18.74 4.81
CA CYS A 249 -12.91 17.71 5.79
C CYS A 249 -13.36 18.28 7.15
N ASN A 250 -12.67 19.31 7.65
CA ASN A 250 -12.80 19.76 9.05
C ASN A 250 -13.26 21.22 9.19
N GLY A 251 -13.26 22.02 8.13
CA GLY A 251 -13.77 23.41 8.15
C GLY A 251 -12.99 24.41 9.02
N GLU A 252 -11.82 24.05 9.54
CA GLU A 252 -11.08 24.85 10.53
C GLU A 252 -9.74 25.40 10.05
N LYS A 253 -9.31 26.53 10.64
CA LYS A 253 -8.01 27.18 10.38
C LYS A 253 -6.82 26.44 11.01
N CYS A 254 -7.07 25.65 12.05
CA CYS A 254 -6.09 24.84 12.74
C CYS A 254 -6.40 23.39 12.46
N TRP A 255 -5.40 22.62 12.05
CA TRP A 255 -5.62 21.24 11.64
C TRP A 255 -4.37 20.40 11.85
N SER A 256 -4.62 19.12 12.11
CA SER A 256 -3.68 18.02 12.03
C SER A 256 -4.19 17.02 11.00
N ARG A 257 -3.28 16.33 10.32
CA ARG A 257 -3.65 15.30 9.35
C ARG A 257 -2.68 14.13 9.43
N PRO A 258 -3.18 12.89 9.47
CA PRO A 258 -2.36 11.71 9.24
C PRO A 258 -1.69 11.79 7.87
N ILE A 259 -0.42 11.37 7.80
CA ILE A 259 0.32 11.17 6.55
C ILE A 259 0.73 9.69 6.44
N SER A 260 -0.29 8.84 6.53
CA SER A 260 -0.16 7.42 6.89
C SER A 260 0.65 6.64 5.85
N ASP A 261 0.50 6.97 4.57
CA ASP A 261 1.16 6.27 3.46
C ASP A 261 2.69 6.32 3.51
N VAL A 262 3.25 7.38 4.10
CA VAL A 262 4.69 7.51 4.32
C VAL A 262 5.21 6.35 5.17
N ALA A 263 4.40 5.84 6.10
CA ALA A 263 4.77 4.71 6.94
C ALA A 263 4.98 3.43 6.11
N ALA A 264 4.24 3.23 5.01
CA ALA A 264 4.44 2.08 4.14
C ALA A 264 5.83 2.06 3.50
N VAL A 265 6.31 3.24 3.09
CA VAL A 265 7.69 3.43 2.61
C VAL A 265 8.67 3.25 3.77
N ALA A 266 8.39 3.87 4.93
CA ALA A 266 9.28 3.84 6.09
C ALA A 266 9.48 2.43 6.68
N TRP A 267 8.51 1.53 6.55
CA TRP A 267 8.65 0.14 7.02
C TRP A 267 9.82 -0.59 6.35
N LEU A 268 10.12 -0.24 5.08
CA LEU A 268 11.20 -0.82 4.28
C LEU A 268 12.57 -0.21 4.56
N LEU A 269 12.64 0.85 5.37
CA LEU A 269 13.87 1.54 5.72
C LEU A 269 14.47 1.00 7.02
N ASP A 270 15.74 1.31 7.25
CA ASP A 270 16.43 0.94 8.47
C ASP A 270 15.88 1.69 9.70
N GLY A 271 16.06 1.09 10.87
CA GLY A 271 15.79 1.72 12.17
C GLY A 271 14.50 1.26 12.84
N ASN A 272 14.18 1.89 13.97
CA ASN A 272 13.07 1.52 14.84
C ASN A 272 11.84 2.43 14.63
N PHE A 273 11.58 2.84 13.38
CA PHE A 273 10.45 3.71 13.06
C PHE A 273 9.09 3.06 13.36
N MET A 274 9.00 1.74 13.22
CA MET A 274 7.79 0.97 13.51
C MET A 274 8.09 -0.34 14.20
N LEU A 275 7.23 -0.69 15.15
CA LEU A 275 7.15 -2.02 15.75
C LEU A 275 6.16 -2.87 14.95
N ASP A 276 6.53 -4.11 14.69
CA ASP A 276 5.69 -5.09 14.03
C ASP A 276 5.54 -6.36 14.88
N ARG A 277 4.55 -7.17 14.54
CA ARG A 277 4.28 -8.46 15.16
C ARG A 277 3.72 -9.43 14.13
N LEU A 278 3.94 -10.71 14.35
CA LEU A 278 3.36 -11.76 13.52
C LEU A 278 1.92 -12.02 13.95
N GLU A 279 1.04 -12.13 12.96
CA GLU A 279 -0.39 -12.40 13.15
C GLU A 279 -0.86 -13.42 12.12
N HIS A 280 -1.90 -14.19 12.47
CA HIS A 280 -2.58 -15.01 11.48
C HIS A 280 -3.30 -14.12 10.46
N SER A 281 -3.19 -14.44 9.17
CA SER A 281 -3.87 -13.67 8.13
C SER A 281 -5.39 -13.64 8.39
N PRO A 282 -6.01 -12.46 8.49
CA PRO A 282 -7.42 -12.35 8.82
C PRO A 282 -8.29 -12.74 7.62
N LYS A 283 -9.47 -13.30 7.92
CA LYS A 283 -10.55 -13.41 6.92
C LYS A 283 -11.26 -12.07 6.82
N PHE A 284 -11.15 -11.42 5.67
CA PHE A 284 -11.69 -10.07 5.49
C PHE A 284 -13.16 -10.09 5.05
N PHE A 285 -14.06 -9.48 5.82
CA PHE A 285 -15.47 -9.30 5.47
C PHE A 285 -16.07 -8.10 6.21
N TYR A 286 -17.02 -7.44 5.56
CA TYR A 286 -17.94 -6.52 6.24
C TYR A 286 -19.23 -7.24 6.55
N SER A 287 -19.71 -7.14 7.78
CA SER A 287 -21.07 -7.53 8.12
C SER A 287 -22.04 -6.64 7.34
N LYS A 288 -22.99 -7.26 6.64
CA LYS A 288 -24.14 -6.55 6.07
C LYS A 288 -25.05 -6.01 7.16
#